data_AF-A0A952RAI9-F1
#
_entry.id   AF-A0A952RAI9-F1
#
_cell.length_a   1.000
_cell.length_b   1.000
_cell.length_c   1.000
_cell.angle_alpha   90.00
_cell.angle_beta   90.00
_cell.angle_gamma   90.00
#
_symmetry.space_group_name_H-M   'P 1'
#
loop_
_entity.id
_entity.type
_entity.pdbx_description
1 polymer ?
#
loop_
_entity_poly.entity_id
_entity_poly.type
_entity_poly.pdbx_seq_one_letter_code
_entity_poly.pdbx_strand_id
1 'polypeptide(L)'
;MTHRLTWLLLLTACTFGSGCLAEVDDESTEQSELRKEGDEEEEGTGGAGGAGGATSEEEEEEEPPPEQQGVGGTPLVLSFDGTEPRYQSGGHAAFDLTGDGVCHASDWPTARTPWLALDRDGDGRITSGLELFGSAVTLQSGARAQHGFQVLAELDDNGDGRIDAQDAAFSKLVLWADDGDRLSTPGELTSLASRGVVAIELSFWRDARCDARGNCGIERAAFTFEDGAGVKRTGTVIDVHLPYR
;
A
#
# COMPACT_ATOMS: atom_id res chain seq x y z
N MET A 1 3.77 -52.32 -39.39
CA MET A 1 4.73 -51.20 -39.32
C MET A 1 3.92 -49.91 -39.31
N THR A 2 3.58 -49.40 -38.13
CA THR A 2 2.76 -48.20 -37.97
C THR A 2 3.52 -47.25 -37.05
N HIS A 3 4.12 -46.22 -37.65
CA HIS A 3 4.82 -45.15 -36.96
C HIS A 3 3.80 -44.24 -36.26
N ARG A 4 3.87 -44.15 -34.92
CA ARG A 4 3.28 -43.05 -34.17
C ARG A 4 4.33 -41.93 -34.09
N LEU A 5 4.06 -40.81 -34.76
CA LEU A 5 4.80 -39.56 -34.56
C LEU A 5 4.28 -38.91 -33.28
N THR A 6 5.09 -38.94 -32.23
CA THR A 6 4.89 -38.16 -31.01
C THR A 6 5.34 -36.73 -31.30
N TRP A 7 4.40 -35.78 -31.31
CA TRP A 7 4.74 -34.36 -31.38
C TRP A 7 5.17 -33.92 -29.98
N LEU A 8 6.45 -33.60 -29.86
CA LEU A 8 7.06 -33.02 -28.66
C LEU A 8 6.77 -31.50 -28.70
N LEU A 9 5.76 -31.05 -27.94
CA LEU A 9 5.58 -29.64 -27.66
C LEU A 9 6.64 -29.23 -26.63
N LEU A 10 7.70 -28.56 -27.09
CA LEU A 10 8.51 -27.71 -26.23
C LEU A 10 7.63 -26.53 -25.79
N LEU A 11 7.16 -26.54 -24.54
CA LEU A 11 6.79 -25.30 -23.88
C LEU A 11 8.08 -24.65 -23.38
N THR A 12 8.46 -23.59 -24.10
CA THR A 12 9.39 -22.58 -23.62
C THR A 12 8.82 -22.00 -22.32
N ALA A 13 9.53 -22.19 -21.22
CA ALA A 13 9.29 -21.44 -20.00
C ALA A 13 9.58 -19.95 -20.29
N CYS A 14 8.53 -19.16 -20.46
CA CYS A 14 8.62 -17.72 -20.23
C CYS A 14 8.66 -17.54 -18.71
N THR A 15 9.81 -17.16 -18.18
CA THR A 15 9.95 -16.59 -16.85
C THR A 15 9.22 -15.24 -16.84
N PHE A 16 7.94 -15.23 -16.46
CA PHE A 16 7.26 -14.01 -16.05
C PHE A 16 7.76 -13.66 -14.64
N GLY A 17 8.17 -12.40 -14.47
CA GLY A 17 8.56 -11.86 -13.18
C GLY A 17 7.44 -12.06 -12.16
N SER A 18 7.82 -12.42 -10.94
CA SER A 18 6.97 -12.62 -9.79
C SER A 18 6.27 -11.32 -9.38
N GLY A 19 5.26 -10.90 -10.12
CA GLY A 19 4.26 -9.95 -9.63
C GLY A 19 3.25 -10.68 -8.74
N CYS A 20 2.60 -9.95 -7.82
CA CYS A 20 1.60 -10.40 -6.86
C CYS A 20 0.30 -10.95 -7.50
N LEU A 21 0.40 -11.74 -8.57
CA LEU A 21 -0.73 -12.44 -9.14
C LEU A 21 -1.12 -13.55 -8.17
N ALA A 22 -2.28 -13.40 -7.54
CA ALA A 22 -2.95 -14.50 -6.88
C ALA A 22 -3.24 -15.57 -7.94
N GLU A 23 -2.52 -16.68 -7.91
CA GLU A 23 -2.93 -17.90 -8.59
C GLU A 23 -4.25 -18.36 -7.94
N VAL A 24 -5.37 -18.06 -8.60
CA VAL A 24 -6.66 -18.65 -8.25
C VAL A 24 -6.66 -20.09 -8.74
N ASP A 25 -6.28 -21.01 -7.85
CA ASP A 25 -6.54 -22.43 -8.04
C ASP A 25 -8.05 -22.68 -7.97
N ASP A 26 -8.71 -22.71 -9.13
CA ASP A 26 -10.06 -23.23 -9.29
C ASP A 26 -9.99 -24.77 -9.24
N GLU A 27 -10.04 -25.35 -8.05
CA GLU A 27 -10.37 -26.77 -7.88
C GLU A 27 -11.70 -26.90 -7.12
N SER A 28 -12.77 -26.96 -7.90
CA SER A 28 -14.08 -27.44 -7.45
C SER A 28 -14.00 -28.92 -7.03
N THR A 29 -14.65 -29.30 -5.91
CA THR A 29 -15.62 -30.42 -5.83
C THR A 29 -16.08 -30.66 -4.38
N GLU A 30 -17.39 -30.85 -4.27
CA GLU A 30 -18.21 -31.22 -3.12
C GLU A 30 -17.66 -32.33 -2.21
N GLN A 31 -17.92 -32.24 -0.90
CA GLN A 31 -18.30 -33.43 -0.12
C GLN A 31 -19.03 -33.12 1.22
N SER A 32 -20.28 -33.59 1.25
CA SER A 32 -20.99 -34.31 2.32
C SER A 32 -21.36 -33.64 3.65
N GLU A 33 -22.68 -33.64 3.87
CA GLU A 33 -23.38 -33.50 5.16
C GLU A 33 -23.12 -34.68 6.15
N LEU A 34 -23.60 -34.46 7.39
CA LEU A 34 -24.03 -35.40 8.46
C LEU A 34 -23.07 -35.77 9.61
N ARG A 35 -23.35 -35.21 10.82
CA ARG A 35 -23.74 -35.87 12.11
C ARG A 35 -23.41 -34.95 13.30
N LYS A 36 -24.39 -34.45 14.06
CA LYS A 36 -25.12 -35.01 15.23
C LYS A 36 -24.63 -34.47 16.59
N GLU A 37 -25.64 -34.15 17.40
CA GLU A 37 -25.71 -33.74 18.81
C GLU A 37 -24.75 -34.42 19.80
N GLY A 38 -24.45 -33.68 20.88
CA GLY A 38 -23.95 -34.18 22.17
C GLY A 38 -23.94 -33.06 23.22
N ASP A 39 -24.80 -33.21 24.23
CA ASP A 39 -25.02 -32.35 25.41
C ASP A 39 -23.99 -32.55 26.55
N GLU A 40 -24.17 -31.75 27.61
CA GLU A 40 -23.76 -31.91 29.04
C GLU A 40 -22.42 -31.28 29.44
N GLU A 41 -22.44 -30.10 30.10
CA GLU A 41 -22.59 -29.85 31.56
C GLU A 41 -21.31 -30.19 32.36
N GLU A 42 -20.78 -29.19 33.09
CA GLU A 42 -20.15 -29.35 34.41
C GLU A 42 -20.11 -28.00 35.16
N GLU A 43 -20.84 -27.91 36.28
CA GLU A 43 -20.70 -26.86 37.29
C GLU A 43 -19.79 -27.33 38.45
N GLY A 44 -18.81 -26.47 38.79
CA GLY A 44 -18.60 -25.92 40.14
C GLY A 44 -18.29 -26.81 41.36
N THR A 45 -17.08 -26.64 41.92
CA THR A 45 -16.78 -26.42 43.37
C THR A 45 -15.37 -25.78 43.42
N GLY A 46 -14.94 -24.82 44.25
CA GLY A 46 -15.29 -24.40 45.61
C GLY A 46 -14.06 -24.57 46.51
N GLY A 47 -13.35 -23.49 46.91
CA GLY A 47 -12.27 -23.60 47.91
C GLY A 47 -11.39 -22.35 48.09
N ALA A 48 -11.57 -21.65 49.20
CA ALA A 48 -10.80 -20.47 49.65
C ALA A 48 -9.60 -20.85 50.54
N GLY A 49 -8.56 -19.99 50.61
CA GLY A 49 -7.54 -20.10 51.67
C GLY A 49 -6.26 -19.25 51.53
N GLY A 50 -6.34 -17.98 51.91
CA GLY A 50 -5.39 -17.19 52.73
C GLY A 50 -3.84 -17.37 52.71
N ALA A 51 -3.20 -16.18 52.63
CA ALA A 51 -2.06 -15.68 53.41
C ALA A 51 -0.64 -15.70 52.80
N GLY A 52 -0.20 -14.51 52.40
CA GLY A 52 0.92 -13.79 53.04
C GLY A 52 2.35 -14.28 52.78
N GLY A 53 3.11 -13.50 52.03
CA GLY A 53 4.56 -13.61 51.98
C GLY A 53 5.17 -12.55 51.07
N ALA A 54 5.69 -11.48 51.68
CA ALA A 54 6.44 -10.43 51.00
C ALA A 54 7.79 -10.97 50.52
N THR A 55 8.14 -10.77 49.26
CA THR A 55 9.54 -10.70 48.79
C THR A 55 9.64 -9.91 47.49
N SER A 56 10.64 -9.03 47.47
CA SER A 56 11.40 -8.50 46.34
C SER A 56 10.64 -7.78 45.22
N GLU A 57 10.91 -6.48 45.13
CA GLU A 57 10.83 -5.68 43.91
C GLU A 57 11.69 -6.36 42.84
N GLU A 58 11.05 -7.20 42.03
CA GLU A 58 11.57 -7.62 40.74
C GLU A 58 11.23 -6.47 39.78
N GLU A 59 12.27 -5.83 39.27
CA GLU A 59 12.16 -4.93 38.12
C GLU A 59 11.55 -5.77 37.00
N GLU A 60 10.24 -5.60 36.77
CA GLU A 60 9.58 -6.06 35.56
C GLU A 60 10.31 -5.35 34.41
N GLU A 61 11.24 -6.07 33.76
CA GLU A 61 11.67 -5.73 32.42
C GLU A 61 10.40 -5.70 31.60
N GLU A 62 9.88 -4.49 31.38
CA GLU A 62 8.73 -4.23 30.52
C GLU A 62 9.04 -4.93 29.20
N GLU A 63 8.34 -6.04 28.93
CA GLU A 63 8.52 -6.76 27.66
C GLU A 63 8.45 -5.71 26.56
N PRO A 64 9.45 -5.65 25.66
CA PRO A 64 9.43 -4.66 24.61
C PRO A 64 8.07 -4.76 23.91
N PRO A 65 7.41 -3.61 23.67
CA PRO A 65 6.06 -3.61 23.11
C PRO A 65 6.03 -4.56 21.91
N PRO A 66 4.97 -5.39 21.77
CA PRO A 66 4.90 -6.38 20.71
C PRO A 66 5.31 -5.68 19.41
N GLU A 67 6.35 -6.24 18.78
CA GLU A 67 7.00 -5.72 17.59
C GLU A 67 5.93 -5.08 16.71
N GLN A 68 5.97 -3.75 16.57
CA GLN A 68 4.88 -3.02 15.93
C GLN A 68 4.64 -3.68 14.58
N GLN A 69 3.46 -4.30 14.43
CA GLN A 69 2.92 -4.80 13.16
C GLN A 69 3.36 -3.80 12.09
N GLY A 70 4.26 -4.25 11.21
CA GLY A 70 5.11 -3.33 10.45
C GLY A 70 4.26 -2.24 9.80
N VAL A 71 4.65 -0.98 9.96
CA VAL A 71 4.06 0.08 9.15
C VAL A 71 4.67 -0.06 7.76
N GLY A 72 3.90 -0.65 6.84
CA GLY A 72 4.38 -1.03 5.51
C GLY A 72 4.13 0.07 4.53
N GLY A 73 5.22 0.61 3.97
CA GLY A 73 5.17 1.69 3.00
C GLY A 73 4.56 2.99 3.56
N THR A 74 5.08 4.11 3.11
CA THR A 74 4.49 5.43 3.40
C THR A 74 4.14 6.16 2.08
N PRO A 75 3.35 5.53 1.19
CA PRO A 75 3.10 6.08 -0.15
C PRO A 75 2.28 7.37 -0.13
N LEU A 76 2.49 8.23 -1.13
CA LEU A 76 1.69 9.45 -1.31
C LEU A 76 0.40 9.18 -2.10
N VAL A 77 -0.71 9.78 -1.68
CA VAL A 77 -1.98 9.86 -2.42
C VAL A 77 -2.40 11.30 -2.70
N LEU A 78 -3.24 11.52 -3.71
CA LEU A 78 -3.81 12.83 -4.04
C LEU A 78 -5.31 12.90 -3.69
N SER A 79 -5.67 13.79 -2.77
CA SER A 79 -7.05 14.16 -2.48
C SER A 79 -7.43 15.46 -3.20
N PHE A 80 -8.25 15.34 -4.24
CA PHE A 80 -8.73 16.49 -5.04
C PHE A 80 -9.90 17.24 -4.40
N ASP A 81 -10.67 16.57 -3.54
CA ASP A 81 -11.83 17.15 -2.86
C ASP A 81 -11.52 17.61 -1.42
N GLY A 82 -10.28 17.44 -0.97
CA GLY A 82 -9.82 17.79 0.38
C GLY A 82 -10.38 16.88 1.47
N THR A 83 -11.04 15.78 1.11
CA THR A 83 -11.52 14.79 2.08
C THR A 83 -10.42 13.79 2.43
N GLU A 84 -10.54 13.15 3.59
CA GLU A 84 -9.65 12.05 3.95
C GLU A 84 -9.78 10.87 2.97
N PRO A 85 -8.68 10.14 2.73
CA PRO A 85 -8.73 8.90 1.99
C PRO A 85 -9.75 7.95 2.61
N ARG A 86 -10.47 7.22 1.76
CA ARG A 86 -11.31 6.10 2.20
C ARG A 86 -10.61 4.83 1.77
N TYR A 87 -10.47 3.89 2.70
CA TYR A 87 -9.78 2.65 2.45
C TYR A 87 -10.78 1.51 2.28
N GLN A 88 -10.55 0.65 1.30
CA GLN A 88 -11.22 -0.64 1.14
C GLN A 88 -10.41 -1.71 1.87
N SER A 89 -11.08 -2.71 2.43
CA SER A 89 -10.38 -3.88 2.99
C SER A 89 -9.62 -4.61 1.88
N GLY A 90 -8.37 -5.00 2.17
CA GLY A 90 -7.51 -5.73 1.23
C GLY A 90 -8.08 -7.08 0.77
N GLY A 91 -8.92 -7.73 1.58
CA GLY A 91 -9.43 -9.07 1.26
C GLY A 91 -8.28 -10.03 0.98
N HIS A 92 -8.24 -10.61 -0.23
CA HIS A 92 -7.16 -11.48 -0.72
C HIS A 92 -6.18 -10.75 -1.67
N ALA A 93 -6.44 -9.49 -2.01
CA ALA A 93 -5.54 -8.73 -2.85
C ALA A 93 -4.31 -8.29 -2.04
N ALA A 94 -3.12 -8.46 -2.63
CA ALA A 94 -1.85 -8.18 -1.98
C ALA A 94 -0.95 -7.37 -2.90
N PHE A 95 -0.08 -6.56 -2.32
CA PHE A 95 0.86 -5.72 -3.03
C PHE A 95 2.18 -5.64 -2.25
N ASP A 96 3.30 -5.52 -2.95
CA ASP A 96 4.62 -5.30 -2.34
C ASP A 96 4.77 -3.82 -1.97
N LEU A 97 4.16 -3.37 -0.87
CA LEU A 97 4.26 -1.97 -0.41
C LEU A 97 5.66 -1.61 0.11
N THR A 98 6.45 -2.59 0.55
CA THR A 98 7.76 -2.39 1.19
C THR A 98 8.90 -2.39 0.18
N GLY A 99 8.67 -2.89 -1.03
CA GLY A 99 9.67 -2.99 -2.10
C GLY A 99 10.69 -4.10 -1.85
N ASP A 100 10.36 -5.10 -1.04
CA ASP A 100 11.24 -6.23 -0.71
C ASP A 100 10.93 -7.51 -1.50
N GLY A 101 9.96 -7.44 -2.40
CA GLY A 101 9.49 -8.56 -3.22
C GLY A 101 8.45 -9.45 -2.51
N VAL A 102 7.98 -9.08 -1.32
CA VAL A 102 6.94 -9.82 -0.58
C VAL A 102 5.62 -9.04 -0.65
N CYS A 103 4.59 -9.72 -1.14
CA CYS A 103 3.25 -9.16 -1.25
C CYS A 103 2.50 -9.33 0.06
N HIS A 104 2.00 -8.23 0.61
CA HIS A 104 1.20 -8.24 1.84
C HIS A 104 -0.22 -7.74 1.59
N ALA A 105 -1.16 -8.30 2.34
CA ALA A 105 -2.53 -7.79 2.34
C ALA A 105 -2.56 -6.51 3.19
N SER A 106 -3.09 -5.44 2.61
CA SER A 106 -3.27 -4.15 3.29
C SER A 106 -4.60 -3.52 2.89
N ASP A 107 -5.11 -2.65 3.75
CA ASP A 107 -6.19 -1.76 3.35
C ASP A 107 -5.71 -0.80 2.26
N TRP A 108 -6.59 -0.46 1.31
CA TRP A 108 -6.18 0.25 0.09
C TRP A 108 -7.04 1.48 -0.18
N PRO A 109 -6.47 2.64 -0.57
CA PRO A 109 -7.27 3.79 -0.91
C PRO A 109 -8.15 3.50 -2.13
N THR A 110 -9.40 3.95 -2.07
CA THR A 110 -10.30 3.89 -3.24
C THR A 110 -9.78 4.77 -4.39
N ALA A 111 -10.13 4.45 -5.64
CA ALA A 111 -9.87 5.25 -6.85
C ALA A 111 -10.14 6.77 -6.76
N ARG A 112 -10.98 7.23 -5.82
CA ARG A 112 -11.20 8.65 -5.54
C ARG A 112 -9.93 9.39 -5.10
N THR A 113 -9.03 8.68 -4.42
CA THR A 113 -7.81 9.21 -3.81
C THR A 113 -6.63 8.40 -4.34
N PRO A 114 -6.26 8.61 -5.63
CA PRO A 114 -5.28 7.77 -6.31
C PRO A 114 -3.88 7.92 -5.71
N TRP A 115 -3.07 6.89 -5.89
CA TRP A 115 -1.64 6.92 -5.59
C TRP A 115 -0.91 7.90 -6.52
N LEU A 116 0.08 8.61 -6.00
CA LEU A 116 1.12 9.20 -6.82
C LEU A 116 2.18 8.15 -7.09
N ALA A 117 2.52 7.94 -8.36
CA ALA A 117 3.48 6.91 -8.76
C ALA A 117 4.39 7.39 -9.89
N LEU A 118 5.51 6.69 -10.02
CA LEU A 118 6.47 6.81 -11.11
C LEU A 118 6.88 5.40 -11.49
N ASP A 119 6.53 4.99 -12.71
CA ASP A 119 7.03 3.77 -13.32
C ASP A 119 8.55 3.91 -13.51
N ARG A 120 9.31 3.28 -12.62
CA ARG A 120 10.77 3.48 -12.51
C ARG A 120 11.54 2.51 -13.39
N ASP A 121 10.98 1.34 -13.67
CA ASP A 121 11.61 0.31 -14.49
C ASP A 121 11.13 0.30 -15.96
N GLY A 122 10.05 1.03 -16.25
CA GLY A 122 9.54 1.29 -17.59
C GLY A 122 8.68 0.15 -18.14
N ASP A 123 8.09 -0.69 -17.29
CA ASP A 123 7.27 -1.83 -17.72
C ASP A 123 5.79 -1.46 -18.03
N GLY A 124 5.41 -0.21 -17.76
CA GLY A 124 4.08 0.34 -17.99
C GLY A 124 3.06 0.02 -16.90
N ARG A 125 3.50 -0.48 -15.74
CA ARG A 125 2.67 -0.81 -14.57
C ARG A 125 3.32 -0.25 -13.31
N ILE A 126 2.54 -0.24 -12.24
CA ILE A 126 3.02 0.02 -10.88
C ILE A 126 2.90 -1.30 -10.12
N THR A 127 4.04 -1.94 -9.84
CA THR A 127 4.09 -3.32 -9.33
C THR A 127 4.66 -3.44 -7.93
N SER A 128 5.32 -2.38 -7.42
CA SER A 128 5.86 -2.37 -6.07
C SER A 128 5.89 -0.96 -5.45
N GLY A 129 6.12 -0.91 -4.14
CA GLY A 129 6.35 0.31 -3.37
C GLY A 129 7.60 1.07 -3.82
N LEU A 130 8.51 0.41 -4.56
CA LEU A 130 9.65 1.06 -5.21
C LEU A 130 9.22 2.00 -6.34
N GLU A 131 7.97 1.95 -6.80
CA GLU A 131 7.39 2.80 -7.84
C GLU A 131 6.38 3.80 -7.28
N LEU A 132 5.99 3.62 -6.02
CA LEU A 132 5.27 4.61 -5.24
C LEU A 132 6.27 5.61 -4.62
N PHE A 133 5.75 6.72 -4.11
CA PHE A 133 6.54 7.71 -3.36
C PHE A 133 6.42 7.43 -1.87
N GLY A 134 7.37 6.69 -1.28
CA GLY A 134 7.32 6.34 0.14
C GLY A 134 8.63 5.77 0.67
N SER A 135 8.60 5.26 1.91
CA SER A 135 9.76 4.73 2.63
C SER A 135 10.43 3.49 2.02
N ALA A 136 9.78 2.83 1.06
CA ALA A 136 10.38 1.75 0.27
C ALA A 136 11.56 2.23 -0.60
N VAL A 137 11.54 3.51 -1.02
CA VAL A 137 12.52 4.05 -1.96
C VAL A 137 13.82 4.42 -1.25
N THR A 138 14.95 4.10 -1.89
CA THR A 138 16.28 4.57 -1.49
C THR A 138 16.57 5.89 -2.17
N LEU A 139 16.89 6.91 -1.38
CA LEU A 139 17.27 8.24 -1.83
C LEU A 139 18.63 8.22 -2.56
N GLN A 140 18.94 9.26 -3.33
CA GLN A 140 20.23 9.49 -3.98
C GLN A 140 21.41 9.45 -3.00
N SER A 141 21.16 9.80 -1.74
CA SER A 141 22.15 9.70 -0.65
C SER A 141 22.54 8.26 -0.29
N GLY A 142 21.77 7.25 -0.74
CA GLY A 142 21.89 5.85 -0.35
C GLY A 142 21.11 5.49 0.91
N ALA A 143 20.46 6.44 1.58
CA ALA A 143 19.59 6.18 2.71
C ALA A 143 18.17 5.79 2.25
N ARG A 144 17.49 4.94 3.02
CA ARG A 144 16.03 4.74 2.87
C ARG A 144 15.29 6.05 3.17
N ALA A 145 14.30 6.38 2.37
CA ALA A 145 13.41 7.51 2.66
C ALA A 145 12.64 7.27 3.96
N GLN A 146 12.41 8.33 4.73
CA GLN A 146 11.57 8.27 5.92
C GLN A 146 10.09 8.39 5.59
N HIS A 147 9.78 9.10 4.51
CA HIS A 147 8.41 9.36 4.02
C HIS A 147 8.45 9.76 2.54
N GLY A 148 7.30 9.75 1.87
CA GLY A 148 7.17 9.95 0.43
C GLY A 148 7.60 11.33 -0.07
N PHE A 149 7.42 12.38 0.74
CA PHE A 149 7.86 13.73 0.36
C PHE A 149 9.39 13.86 0.20
N GLN A 150 10.20 13.05 0.90
CA GLN A 150 11.66 13.05 0.68
C GLN A 150 12.01 12.53 -0.71
N VAL A 151 11.29 11.48 -1.15
CA VAL A 151 11.46 10.90 -2.48
C VAL A 151 11.00 11.88 -3.55
N LEU A 152 9.85 12.53 -3.34
CA LEU A 152 9.31 13.50 -4.30
C LEU A 152 10.23 14.71 -4.48
N ALA A 153 10.88 15.16 -3.40
CA ALA A 153 11.81 16.29 -3.44
C ALA A 153 13.07 16.02 -4.27
N GLU A 154 13.46 14.76 -4.51
CA GLU A 154 14.59 14.45 -5.41
C GLU A 154 14.30 14.73 -6.88
N LEU A 155 13.03 14.99 -7.21
CA LEU A 155 12.57 15.27 -8.56
C LEU A 155 12.49 16.76 -8.90
N ASP A 156 12.70 17.65 -7.93
CA ASP A 156 12.74 19.11 -8.12
C ASP A 156 14.11 19.49 -8.69
N ASP A 157 14.17 19.64 -10.03
CA ASP A 157 15.44 19.82 -10.74
C ASP A 157 15.90 21.28 -10.77
N ASN A 158 14.98 22.20 -10.48
CA ASN A 158 15.22 23.64 -10.50
C ASN A 158 15.31 24.26 -9.09
N GLY A 159 14.93 23.51 -8.05
CA GLY A 159 15.05 23.86 -6.64
C GLY A 159 14.07 24.92 -6.17
N ASP A 160 12.91 25.08 -6.82
CA ASP A 160 11.92 26.09 -6.46
C ASP A 160 10.89 25.63 -5.41
N GLY A 161 11.01 24.37 -4.95
CA GLY A 161 10.23 23.82 -3.84
C GLY A 161 8.88 23.25 -4.25
N ARG A 162 8.66 23.00 -5.55
CA ARG A 162 7.48 22.31 -6.08
C ARG A 162 7.88 21.39 -7.23
N ILE A 163 7.00 20.45 -7.52
CA ILE A 163 7.07 19.60 -8.71
C ILE A 163 6.02 20.11 -9.70
N ASP A 164 6.48 20.71 -10.80
CA ASP A 164 5.65 21.29 -11.84
C ASP A 164 6.23 21.05 -13.25
N ALA A 165 5.63 21.64 -14.28
CA ALA A 165 6.04 21.42 -15.68
C ALA A 165 7.47 21.91 -16.02
N GLN A 166 8.14 22.62 -15.11
CA GLN A 166 9.55 23.00 -15.23
C GLN A 166 10.49 21.85 -14.85
N ASP A 167 10.00 20.83 -14.13
CA ASP A 167 10.77 19.66 -13.76
C ASP A 167 10.67 18.55 -14.81
N ALA A 168 11.80 18.01 -15.23
CA ALA A 168 11.85 16.97 -16.25
C ALA A 168 11.05 15.71 -15.87
N ALA A 169 10.95 15.41 -14.56
CA ALA A 169 10.22 14.27 -14.04
C ALA A 169 8.70 14.44 -14.03
N PHE A 170 8.17 15.68 -14.02
CA PHE A 170 6.73 15.93 -13.86
C PHE A 170 5.89 15.23 -14.92
N SER A 171 6.36 15.22 -16.17
CA SER A 171 5.68 14.56 -17.29
C SER A 171 5.60 13.03 -17.18
N LYS A 172 6.40 12.42 -16.30
CA LYS A 172 6.46 10.97 -16.07
C LYS A 172 5.63 10.52 -14.88
N LEU A 173 5.20 11.45 -14.03
CA LEU A 173 4.36 11.14 -12.89
C LEU A 173 2.96 10.73 -13.35
N VAL A 174 2.43 9.71 -12.69
CA VAL A 174 1.08 9.20 -12.94
C VAL A 174 0.29 9.10 -11.64
N LEU A 175 -1.03 9.13 -11.78
CA LEU A 175 -1.99 8.80 -10.75
C LEU A 175 -2.52 7.41 -11.03
N TRP A 176 -2.34 6.51 -10.08
CA TRP A 176 -2.92 5.17 -10.14
C TRP A 176 -4.21 5.13 -9.33
N ALA A 177 -5.33 5.09 -10.06
CA ALA A 177 -6.67 4.98 -9.50
C ALA A 177 -7.14 3.52 -9.59
N ASP A 178 -6.63 2.70 -8.67
CA ASP A 178 -6.91 1.26 -8.58
C ASP A 178 -8.41 0.96 -8.44
N ASP A 179 -8.88 -0.05 -9.16
CA ASP A 179 -10.30 -0.44 -9.17
C ASP A 179 -10.71 -1.34 -8.00
N GLY A 180 -9.76 -1.88 -7.23
CA GLY A 180 -10.04 -2.88 -6.22
C GLY A 180 -9.07 -4.05 -6.20
N ASP A 181 -8.38 -4.33 -7.31
CA ASP A 181 -7.66 -5.59 -7.52
C ASP A 181 -6.16 -5.55 -7.19
N ARG A 182 -5.57 -4.34 -7.03
CA ARG A 182 -4.17 -4.07 -6.66
C ARG A 182 -3.21 -4.47 -7.78
N LEU A 183 -3.72 -4.60 -9.00
CA LEU A 183 -2.97 -4.96 -10.20
C LEU A 183 -3.01 -3.79 -11.17
N SER A 184 -1.97 -2.95 -11.11
CA SER A 184 -1.89 -1.78 -11.98
C SER A 184 -1.99 -2.15 -13.46
N THR A 185 -2.97 -1.55 -14.13
CA THR A 185 -3.09 -1.62 -15.60
C THR A 185 -2.99 -0.24 -16.23
N PRO A 186 -2.57 -0.14 -17.51
CA PRO A 186 -2.52 1.15 -18.21
C PRO A 186 -3.86 1.91 -18.25
N GLY A 187 -4.99 1.22 -18.10
CA GLY A 187 -6.32 1.84 -18.05
C GLY A 187 -6.62 2.59 -16.75
N GLU A 188 -5.87 2.30 -15.68
CA GLU A 188 -6.01 2.91 -14.36
C GLU A 188 -5.01 4.04 -14.11
N LEU A 189 -4.02 4.17 -14.98
CA LEU A 189 -2.97 5.17 -14.91
C LEU A 189 -3.39 6.42 -15.69
N THR A 190 -3.37 7.56 -15.00
CA THR A 190 -3.64 8.87 -15.62
C THR A 190 -2.48 9.82 -15.36
N SER A 191 -2.08 10.61 -16.35
CA SER A 191 -1.04 11.61 -16.13
C SER A 191 -1.54 12.76 -15.26
N LEU A 192 -0.67 13.37 -14.47
CA LEU A 192 -0.99 14.56 -13.66
C LEU A 192 -1.63 15.67 -14.50
N ALA A 193 -1.05 15.96 -15.66
CA ALA A 193 -1.55 16.97 -16.59
C ALA A 193 -2.96 16.66 -17.09
N SER A 194 -3.27 15.39 -17.39
CA SER A 194 -4.63 15.00 -17.81
C SER A 194 -5.68 15.17 -16.71
N ARG A 195 -5.24 15.13 -15.44
CA ARG A 195 -6.07 15.40 -14.27
C ARG A 195 -6.06 16.87 -13.84
N GLY A 196 -5.44 17.74 -14.64
CA GLY A 196 -5.36 19.17 -14.40
C GLY A 196 -4.39 19.58 -13.30
N VAL A 197 -3.55 18.67 -12.79
CA VAL A 197 -2.55 19.02 -11.77
C VAL A 197 -1.52 19.96 -12.40
N VAL A 198 -1.27 21.08 -11.73
CA VAL A 198 -0.38 22.15 -12.17
C VAL A 198 0.95 22.10 -11.41
N ALA A 199 0.90 21.96 -10.09
CA ALA A 199 2.09 21.94 -9.24
C ALA A 199 1.78 21.19 -7.94
N ILE A 200 2.75 20.41 -7.44
CA ILE A 200 2.72 19.79 -6.11
C ILE A 200 3.76 20.48 -5.23
N GLU A 201 3.36 21.04 -4.11
CA GLU A 201 4.28 21.69 -3.18
C GLU A 201 5.10 20.66 -2.41
N LEU A 202 6.40 20.90 -2.20
CA LEU A 202 7.27 20.02 -1.40
C LEU A 202 7.26 20.38 0.08
N SER A 203 6.84 21.60 0.42
CA SER A 203 6.65 22.00 1.82
C SER A 203 5.43 21.28 2.40
N PHE A 204 5.68 20.42 3.39
CA PHE A 204 4.64 19.65 4.07
C PHE A 204 4.49 20.08 5.53
N TRP A 205 3.32 19.77 6.09
CA TRP A 205 3.05 19.85 7.52
C TRP A 205 2.56 18.48 8.04
N ARG A 206 2.59 18.30 9.35
CA ARG A 206 2.09 17.06 9.98
C ARG A 206 0.71 17.32 10.57
N ASP A 207 -0.25 16.48 10.20
CA ASP A 207 -1.61 16.44 10.74
C ASP A 207 -2.12 15.01 10.63
N ALA A 208 -1.77 14.22 11.66
CA ALA A 208 -2.03 12.79 11.71
C ALA A 208 -3.51 12.51 11.92
N ARG A 209 -4.11 11.78 10.97
CA ARG A 209 -5.50 11.35 11.02
C ARG A 209 -5.58 9.88 10.67
N CYS A 210 -6.18 9.08 11.54
CA CYS A 210 -6.30 7.64 11.38
C CYS A 210 -7.75 7.21 11.39
N ASP A 211 -8.08 6.19 10.59
CA ASP A 211 -9.35 5.49 10.72
C ASP A 211 -9.30 4.41 11.82
N ALA A 212 -10.45 3.80 12.13
CA ALA A 212 -10.56 2.78 13.17
C ALA A 212 -9.78 1.48 12.87
N ARG A 213 -9.28 1.30 11.64
CA ARG A 213 -8.49 0.13 11.22
C ARG A 213 -6.98 0.41 11.27
N GLY A 214 -6.57 1.63 11.62
CA GLY A 214 -5.17 2.01 11.73
C GLY A 214 -4.57 2.58 10.44
N ASN A 215 -5.37 2.82 9.41
CA ASN A 215 -4.90 3.53 8.22
C ASN A 215 -4.76 5.00 8.56
N CYS A 216 -3.54 5.51 8.50
CA CYS A 216 -3.24 6.88 8.89
C CYS A 216 -2.78 7.72 7.68
N GLY A 217 -3.14 8.99 7.64
CA GLY A 217 -2.48 10.01 6.82
C GLY A 217 -1.76 11.00 7.72
N ILE A 218 -0.44 11.15 7.60
CA ILE A 218 0.41 11.87 8.56
C ILE A 218 0.94 13.18 7.98
N GLU A 219 1.87 13.11 7.03
CA GLU A 219 2.41 14.27 6.35
C GLU A 219 1.46 14.72 5.23
N ARG A 220 1.34 16.04 5.04
CA ARG A 220 0.43 16.63 4.07
C ARG A 220 1.09 17.81 3.37
N ALA A 221 0.87 17.92 2.07
CA ALA A 221 1.27 19.08 1.28
C ALA A 221 0.11 19.54 0.39
N ALA A 222 0.16 20.80 -0.04
CA ALA A 222 -0.80 21.31 -1.00
C ALA A 222 -0.40 20.93 -2.43
N PHE A 223 -1.38 20.78 -3.31
CA PHE A 223 -1.14 20.83 -4.76
C PHE A 223 -2.18 21.72 -5.42
N THR A 224 -1.81 22.36 -6.52
CA THR A 224 -2.72 23.16 -7.33
C THR A 224 -3.17 22.35 -8.54
N PHE A 225 -4.45 22.40 -8.86
CA PHE A 225 -5.00 21.81 -10.07
C PHE A 225 -6.09 22.69 -10.68
N GLU A 226 -6.36 22.52 -11.97
CA GLU A 226 -7.50 23.11 -12.65
C GLU A 226 -8.63 22.08 -12.73
N ASP A 227 -9.81 22.43 -12.22
CA ASP A 227 -10.98 21.54 -12.30
C ASP A 227 -11.57 21.49 -13.72
N GLY A 228 -12.59 20.65 -13.94
CA GLY A 228 -13.23 20.51 -15.25
C GLY A 228 -13.88 21.79 -15.80
N ALA A 229 -14.03 22.84 -14.99
CA ALA A 229 -14.49 24.16 -15.42
C ALA A 229 -13.33 25.14 -15.67
N GLY A 230 -12.08 24.69 -15.58
CA GLY A 230 -10.87 25.52 -15.72
C GLY A 230 -10.61 26.41 -14.50
N VAL A 231 -11.24 26.15 -13.36
CA VAL A 231 -11.03 26.92 -12.14
C VAL A 231 -9.87 26.31 -11.37
N LYS A 232 -8.89 27.14 -10.98
CA LYS A 232 -7.79 26.71 -10.10
C LYS A 232 -8.34 26.37 -8.71
N ARG A 233 -7.98 25.19 -8.23
CA ARG A 233 -8.32 24.59 -6.95
C ARG A 233 -7.05 24.14 -6.24
N THR A 234 -7.19 23.92 -4.94
CA THR A 234 -6.15 23.33 -4.11
C THR A 234 -6.64 21.97 -3.64
N GLY A 235 -5.82 20.94 -3.87
CA GLY A 235 -5.97 19.62 -3.27
C GLY A 235 -4.90 19.38 -2.21
N THR A 236 -4.91 18.17 -1.64
CA THR A 236 -3.94 17.75 -0.62
C THR A 236 -3.24 16.47 -1.07
N VAL A 237 -1.90 16.49 -1.08
CA VAL A 237 -1.10 15.26 -1.11
C VAL A 237 -0.97 14.77 0.31
N ILE A 238 -1.20 13.47 0.54
CA ILE A 238 -1.21 12.87 1.87
C ILE A 238 -0.25 11.68 1.85
N ASP A 239 0.67 11.64 2.80
CA ASP A 239 1.50 10.49 3.08
C ASP A 239 0.74 9.51 3.96
N VAL A 240 0.44 8.32 3.44
CA VAL A 240 -0.39 7.33 4.13
C VAL A 240 0.44 6.20 4.69
N HIS A 241 0.10 5.79 5.91
CA HIS A 241 0.70 4.69 6.64
C HIS A 241 -0.33 3.58 6.74
N LEU A 242 -0.04 2.45 6.09
CA LEU A 242 -0.94 1.32 6.00
C LEU A 242 -0.43 0.17 6.87
N PRO A 243 -1.26 -0.35 7.79
CA PRO A 243 -1.00 -1.65 8.39
C PRO A 243 -1.05 -2.73 7.31
N TYR A 244 -0.10 -3.67 7.35
CA TYR A 244 -0.13 -4.85 6.51
C TYR A 244 -0.14 -6.13 7.37
N ARG A 245 -0.57 -7.23 6.77
CA ARG A 245 -0.67 -8.55 7.40
C ARG A 245 0.00 -9.62 6.54
#